data_AF-A0A967LE16-F1
#
_entry.id   AF-A0A967LE16-F1
#
_cell.length_a   1.000
_cell.length_b   1.000
_cell.length_c   1.000
_cell.angle_alpha   90.00
_cell.angle_beta   90.00
_cell.angle_gamma   90.00
#
_symmetry.space_group_name_H-M   'P 1'
#
loop_
_entity.id
_entity.type
_entity.pdbx_description
1 polymer ?
#
loop_
_entity_poly.entity_id
_entity_poly.type
_entity_poly.pdbx_seq_one_letter_code
_entity_poly.pdbx_strand_id
1 'polypeptide(L)' 'GGMPYGAGYVGATQAQAAGIIDPRSSQADQIAALYTQYPHIGPVLPAVGYHPSQLEALRRTINNSKA' A
#
# COMPACT_ATOMS: atom_id res chain seq x y z
N GLY A 1 -1.98 -11.12 -11.94
CA GLY A 1 -1.31 -10.08 -11.12
C GLY A 1 -0.65 -9.09 -12.05
N GLY A 2 -0.48 -7.84 -11.63
CA GLY A 2 0.07 -6.78 -12.51
C GLY A 2 -0.74 -5.50 -12.58
N MET A 3 -1.88 -5.42 -11.86
CA MET A 3 -2.66 -4.19 -11.81
C MET A 3 -2.01 -3.17 -10.85
N PRO A 4 -2.09 -1.87 -11.17
CA PRO A 4 -1.56 -0.82 -10.31
C PRO A 4 -2.40 -0.58 -9.05
N TYR A 5 -3.61 -1.12 -8.97
CA TYR A 5 -4.53 -0.96 -7.85
C TYR A 5 -5.35 -2.23 -7.60
N GLY A 6 -5.96 -2.32 -6.42
CA GLY A 6 -6.79 -3.45 -6.00
C GLY A 6 -8.23 -3.06 -5.68
N ALA A 7 -9.03 -4.03 -5.23
CA ALA A 7 -10.45 -3.85 -4.95
C ALA A 7 -10.75 -2.74 -3.92
N GLY A 8 -9.88 -2.56 -2.92
CA GLY A 8 -10.03 -1.49 -1.93
C GLY A 8 -9.96 -0.08 -2.55
N TYR A 9 -9.07 0.13 -3.52
CA TYR A 9 -8.96 1.40 -4.25
C TYR A 9 -10.22 1.66 -5.10
N VAL A 10 -10.70 0.62 -5.79
CA VAL A 10 -11.93 0.68 -6.59
C VAL A 10 -13.12 1.04 -5.69
N GLY A 11 -13.27 0.34 -4.56
CA GLY A 11 -14.33 0.60 -3.59
C GLY A 11 -14.28 2.01 -3.03
N ALA A 12 -13.11 2.50 -2.63
CA ALA A 12 -12.94 3.87 -2.14
C ALA A 12 -13.30 4.92 -3.20
N THR A 13 -12.88 4.71 -4.45
CA THR A 13 -13.19 5.60 -5.57
C THR A 13 -14.70 5.63 -5.86
N GLN A 14 -15.34 4.47 -5.90
CA GLN A 14 -16.79 4.35 -6.13
C GLN A 14 -17.61 4.94 -4.98
N ALA A 15 -17.12 4.84 -3.75
CA ALA A 15 -17.71 5.46 -2.57
C ALA A 15 -17.43 6.98 -2.45
N GLN A 16 -16.71 7.57 -3.41
CA GLN A 16 -16.31 8.98 -3.40
C GLN A 16 -15.60 9.38 -2.11
N ALA A 17 -14.67 8.54 -1.63
CA ALA A 17 -13.84 8.88 -0.48
C ALA A 17 -13.15 10.23 -0.70
N ALA A 18 -12.99 10.99 0.38
CA ALA A 18 -12.41 12.34 0.34
C ALA A 18 -10.98 12.38 -0.23
N GLY A 19 -10.25 11.26 -0.15
CA GLY A 19 -8.95 11.12 -0.78
C GLY A 19 -8.41 9.69 -0.69
N ILE A 20 -7.42 9.39 -1.51
CA ILE A 20 -6.59 8.19 -1.40
C ILE A 20 -5.22 8.61 -0.88
N ILE A 21 -4.80 7.99 0.23
CA ILE A 21 -3.47 8.25 0.80
C ILE A 21 -2.46 7.36 0.09
N ASP A 22 -1.43 7.97 -0.50
CA ASP A 22 -0.33 7.22 -1.10
C ASP A 22 0.61 6.70 0.01
N PRO A 23 0.63 5.37 0.27
CA PRO A 23 1.45 4.79 1.32
C PRO A 23 2.96 4.88 1.05
N ARG A 24 3.39 5.22 -0.18
CA ARG A 24 4.80 5.36 -0.54
C ARG A 24 5.49 6.52 0.18
N SER A 25 4.73 7.48 0.68
CA SER A 25 5.25 8.59 1.49
C SER A 25 5.61 8.18 2.93
N SER A 26 5.09 7.04 3.41
CA SER A 26 5.18 6.57 4.80
C SER A 26 5.71 5.14 4.93
N GLN A 27 6.34 4.63 3.87
CA GLN A 27 6.73 3.23 3.74
C GLN A 27 7.91 2.85 4.62
N ALA A 28 7.77 1.74 5.36
CA ALA A 28 8.90 1.07 5.99
C ALA A 28 9.83 0.46 4.92
N ASP A 29 11.13 0.33 5.20
CA ASP A 29 12.16 -0.11 4.23
C ASP A 29 11.78 -1.39 3.46
N GLN A 30 11.16 -2.36 4.15
CA GLN A 30 10.73 -3.61 3.54
C GLN A 30 9.59 -3.43 2.52
N ILE A 31 8.69 -2.46 2.73
CA ILE A 31 7.62 -2.12 1.79
C ILE A 31 8.19 -1.30 0.62
N ALA A 32 9.15 -0.39 0.89
CA ALA A 32 9.84 0.37 -0.15
C ALA A 32 10.56 -0.53 -1.17
N ALA A 33 11.19 -1.61 -0.68
CA ALA A 33 11.84 -2.60 -1.53
C ALA A 33 10.84 -3.28 -2.49
N LEU A 34 9.60 -3.51 -2.06
CA LEU A 34 8.57 -4.12 -2.90
C LEU A 34 8.12 -3.19 -4.04
N TYR A 35 8.03 -1.88 -3.80
CA TYR A 35 7.76 -0.94 -4.90
C TYR A 35 8.89 -0.89 -5.92
N THR A 36 10.13 -1.07 -5.49
CA THR A 36 11.28 -1.16 -6.40
C THR A 36 11.25 -2.46 -7.20
N GLN A 37 10.92 -3.59 -6.55
CA GLN A 37 10.80 -4.90 -7.19
C GLN A 37 9.59 -4.97 -8.15
N TYR A 38 8.50 -4.27 -7.81
CA TYR A 38 7.24 -4.28 -8.53
C TYR A 38 6.78 -2.86 -8.88
N PRO A 39 7.44 -2.19 -9.84
CA PRO A 39 7.22 -0.77 -10.14
C PRO A 39 5.83 -0.46 -10.71
N HIS A 40 5.08 -1.49 -11.14
CA HIS A 40 3.72 -1.35 -11.62
C HIS A 40 2.71 -1.10 -10.50
N ILE A 41 3.03 -1.40 -9.23
CA ILE A 41 2.13 -1.17 -8.10
C ILE A 41 1.97 0.34 -7.91
N GLY A 42 0.74 0.83 -7.97
CA GLY A 42 0.35 2.24 -7.85
C GLY A 42 0.33 2.74 -6.39
N PRO A 43 -0.55 3.71 -6.05
CA PRO A 43 -0.67 4.28 -4.70
C PRO A 43 -1.47 3.35 -3.77
N VAL A 44 -1.14 2.07 -3.77
CA VAL A 44 -1.77 1.04 -2.92
C VAL A 44 -0.70 0.23 -2.22
N LEU A 45 -1.06 -0.35 -1.07
CA LEU A 45 -0.17 -1.27 -0.38
C LEU A 45 0.02 -2.56 -1.22
N PRO A 46 1.27 -3.07 -1.36
CA PRO A 46 1.50 -4.36 -1.97
C PRO A 46 0.77 -5.47 -1.19
N ALA A 47 0.28 -6.48 -1.90
CA ALA A 47 -0.37 -7.64 -1.29
C ALA A 47 0.67 -8.56 -0.62
N VAL A 48 1.09 -8.19 0.58
CA VAL A 48 2.01 -8.96 1.46
C VAL A 48 1.40 -9.11 2.85
N GLY A 49 2.16 -9.68 3.80
CA GLY A 49 1.69 -9.89 5.18
C GLY A 49 1.60 -11.37 5.59
N TYR A 50 2.27 -12.25 4.84
CA TYR A 50 2.26 -13.70 5.10
C TYR A 50 3.28 -14.12 6.16
N HIS A 51 4.20 -13.22 6.53
CA HIS A 51 5.21 -13.45 7.57
C HIS A 51 5.17 -12.36 8.64
N PRO A 52 5.63 -12.65 9.88
CA PRO A 52 5.61 -11.68 10.98
C PRO A 52 6.31 -10.35 10.64
N SER A 53 7.44 -10.38 9.92
CA SER A 53 8.15 -9.18 9.50
C SER A 53 7.34 -8.33 8.52
N GLN A 54 6.64 -8.98 7.57
CA GLN A 54 5.78 -8.29 6.61
C GLN A 54 4.57 -7.65 7.30
N LEU A 55 3.97 -8.33 8.28
CA LEU A 55 2.87 -7.79 9.09
C LEU A 55 3.30 -6.56 9.87
N GLU A 56 4.48 -6.59 10.50
CA GLU A 56 5.00 -5.43 11.22
C GLU A 56 5.32 -4.26 10.27
N ALA A 57 5.90 -4.54 9.10
CA ALA A 57 6.15 -3.53 8.08
C ALA A 57 4.85 -2.89 7.55
N LEU A 58 3.80 -3.70 7.33
CA LEU A 58 2.47 -3.23 6.97
C LEU A 58 1.88 -2.34 8.08
N ARG A 59 1.89 -2.82 9.32
CA ARG A 59 1.37 -2.08 10.47
C ARG A 59 2.04 -0.71 10.61
N ARG A 60 3.37 -0.66 10.51
CA ARG A 60 4.13 0.60 10.54
C ARG A 60 3.76 1.54 9.40
N THR A 61 3.68 1.03 8.18
CA THR A 61 3.34 1.83 7.01
C THR A 61 1.94 2.43 7.14
N ILE A 62 0.96 1.63 7.58
CA ILE A 62 -0.42 2.09 7.81
C ILE A 62 -0.45 3.15 8.91
N ASN A 63 0.17 2.90 10.07
CA ASN A 63 0.17 3.84 11.19
C ASN A 63 0.89 5.16 10.90
N ASN A 64 1.85 5.16 9.97
CA ASN A 64 2.57 6.35 9.55
C ASN A 64 1.90 7.09 8.37
N SER A 65 0.92 6.47 7.71
CA SER A 65 0.19 7.10 6.59
C SER A 65 -0.76 8.15 7.15
N LYS A 66 -0.57 9.41 6.76
CA LYS A 66 -1.39 10.56 7.20
C LYS A 66 -2.19 11.13 6.03
N ALA A 67 -3.37 11.65 6.34
CA ALA A 67 -4.20 12.41 5.42
C ALA A 67 -3.69 13.85 5.22
#